data_AF-A0A0C9YK45-F1
#
_entry.id   AF-A0A0C9YK45-F1
#
_cell.length_a   1.000
_cell.length_b   1.000
_cell.length_c   1.000
_cell.angle_alpha   90.00
_cell.angle_beta   90.00
_cell.angle_gamma   90.00
#
_symmetry.space_group_name_H-M   'P 1'
#
loop_
_entity.id
_entity.type
_entity.pdbx_description
1 polymer ?
#
loop_
_entity_poly.entity_id
_entity_poly.type
_entity_poly.pdbx_seq_one_letter_code
_entity_poly.pdbx_strand_id
1 'polypeptide(L)'
;MITPKLDPQTTLFFLCDVQTKFSFAIHEYDQVVATSNKMIKLAKLLGCGVVCTTQNTRALGPIDPAIDLQALGSLLLGNYDKTLFSMLVPEVLAVLEARPTINSIVIFGIESHVCVLQTVLSVLSLRNYAIHVVADGVSSCNAFEIPIALDRMRREGAIITTSETAAFQLMGDAGSPMFKAFSRLIKEERERTKMAGELLLQGRQKVAQNLLDSEIGGGGFLGVRSAM
;
A
#
# COMPACT_ATOMS: atom_id res chain seq x y z
N MET A 1 -3.95 9.06 -22.59
CA MET A 1 -4.82 9.77 -21.62
C MET A 1 -3.95 10.47 -20.61
N ILE A 2 -4.33 11.67 -20.16
CA ILE A 2 -3.61 12.38 -19.10
C ILE A 2 -4.07 11.80 -17.77
N THR A 3 -3.13 11.26 -16.99
CA THR A 3 -3.40 10.82 -15.62
C THR A 3 -3.79 12.04 -14.76
N PRO A 4 -4.98 12.09 -14.15
CA PRO A 4 -5.36 13.18 -13.27
C PRO A 4 -4.39 13.26 -12.07
N LYS A 5 -4.08 14.48 -11.64
CA LYS A 5 -3.41 14.70 -10.35
C LYS A 5 -4.39 14.31 -9.24
N LEU A 6 -3.89 13.70 -8.16
CA LEU A 6 -4.72 13.41 -7.00
C LEU A 6 -5.31 14.70 -6.41
N ASP A 7 -6.62 14.72 -6.26
CA ASP A 7 -7.41 15.79 -5.64
C ASP A 7 -8.34 15.17 -4.58
N PRO A 8 -8.37 15.70 -3.33
CA PRO A 8 -9.22 15.16 -2.27
C PRO A 8 -10.69 14.99 -2.64
N GLN A 9 -11.25 15.86 -3.48
CA GLN A 9 -12.66 15.84 -3.89
C GLN A 9 -12.99 14.76 -4.92
N THR A 10 -11.98 14.25 -5.64
CA THR A 10 -12.15 13.27 -6.72
C THR A 10 -11.42 11.95 -6.45
N THR A 11 -10.92 11.77 -5.23
CA THR A 11 -10.14 10.59 -4.80
C THR A 11 -10.88 9.78 -3.73
N LEU A 12 -10.92 8.45 -3.90
CA LEU A 12 -11.28 7.50 -2.84
C LEU A 12 -10.09 6.67 -2.40
N PHE A 13 -10.08 6.28 -1.13
CA PHE A 13 -9.05 5.44 -0.53
C PHE A 13 -9.60 4.02 -0.36
N PHE A 14 -8.83 3.03 -0.77
CA PHE A 14 -9.15 1.61 -0.65
C PHE A 14 -8.16 0.96 0.32
N LEU A 15 -8.66 0.49 1.47
CA LEU A 15 -7.92 -0.33 2.42
C LEU A 15 -8.25 -1.80 2.19
N CYS A 16 -7.28 -2.55 1.67
CA CYS A 16 -7.45 -3.93 1.25
C CYS A 16 -6.98 -4.91 2.33
N ASP A 17 -7.94 -5.56 3.00
CA ASP A 17 -7.77 -6.83 3.73
C ASP A 17 -6.66 -6.88 4.80
N VAL A 18 -6.33 -5.76 5.46
CA VAL A 18 -5.33 -5.73 6.55
C VAL A 18 -5.94 -6.31 7.82
N GLN A 19 -5.99 -7.65 7.91
CA GLN A 19 -6.68 -8.40 8.96
C GLN A 19 -5.72 -9.05 9.96
N THR A 20 -6.21 -9.21 11.20
CA THR A 20 -5.42 -9.70 12.34
C THR A 20 -4.69 -11.03 12.13
N LYS A 21 -5.26 -11.99 11.38
CA LYS A 21 -4.62 -13.30 11.17
C LYS A 21 -3.42 -13.26 10.22
N PHE A 22 -3.26 -12.16 9.47
CA PHE A 22 -2.11 -11.96 8.61
C PHE A 22 -0.88 -11.43 9.34
N SER A 23 -1.01 -11.01 10.61
CA SER A 23 0.07 -10.37 11.40
C SER A 23 1.38 -11.17 11.46
N PHE A 24 1.30 -12.50 11.44
CA PHE A 24 2.48 -13.38 11.47
C PHE A 24 2.94 -13.87 10.09
N ALA A 25 2.13 -13.67 9.05
CA ALA A 25 2.37 -14.23 7.73
C ALA A 25 2.97 -13.19 6.76
N ILE A 26 2.56 -11.93 6.88
CA ILE A 26 2.95 -10.86 5.97
C ILE A 26 4.34 -10.32 6.32
N HIS A 27 5.19 -10.17 5.31
CA HIS A 27 6.47 -9.49 5.44
C HIS A 27 6.27 -8.06 5.96
N GLU A 28 6.83 -7.77 7.13
CA GLU A 28 6.83 -6.42 7.73
C GLU A 28 5.41 -5.86 7.92
N TYR A 29 4.48 -6.71 8.39
CA TYR A 29 3.08 -6.37 8.61
C TYR A 29 2.86 -5.08 9.43
N ASP A 30 3.66 -4.86 10.47
CA ASP A 30 3.59 -3.65 11.30
C ASP A 30 3.80 -2.37 10.48
N GLN A 31 4.62 -2.43 9.42
CA GLN A 31 4.81 -1.31 8.50
C GLN A 31 3.58 -1.09 7.60
N VAL A 32 2.88 -2.15 7.20
CA VAL A 32 1.60 -2.03 6.49
C VAL A 32 0.55 -1.37 7.39
N VAL A 33 0.44 -1.78 8.65
CA VAL A 33 -0.47 -1.19 9.64
C VAL A 33 -0.12 0.29 9.89
N ALA A 34 1.18 0.60 10.03
CA ALA A 34 1.67 1.96 10.20
C ALA A 34 1.31 2.86 9.01
N THR A 35 1.62 2.43 7.78
CA THR A 35 1.28 3.20 6.58
C THR A 35 -0.23 3.30 6.39
N SER A 36 -0.99 2.24 6.68
CA SER A 36 -2.46 2.28 6.64
C SER A 36 -3.00 3.37 7.56
N ASN A 37 -2.52 3.43 8.81
CA ASN A 37 -2.92 4.49 9.75
C ASN A 37 -2.54 5.89 9.27
N LYS A 38 -1.34 6.07 8.67
CA LYS A 38 -0.95 7.35 8.04
C LYS A 38 -1.95 7.75 6.96
N MET A 39 -2.34 6.82 6.09
CA MET A 39 -3.31 7.08 5.02
C MET A 39 -4.72 7.35 5.56
N ILE A 40 -5.15 6.68 6.64
CA ILE A 40 -6.43 6.96 7.31
C ILE A 40 -6.45 8.35 7.94
N LYS A 41 -5.37 8.75 8.64
CA LYS A 41 -5.24 10.11 9.19
C LYS A 41 -5.26 11.17 8.10
N LEU A 42 -4.59 10.90 6.96
CA LEU A 42 -4.59 11.78 5.81
C LEU A 42 -5.98 11.90 5.18
N ALA A 43 -6.69 10.78 4.99
CA ALA A 43 -8.05 10.75 4.46
C ALA A 43 -8.99 11.58 5.35
N LYS A 44 -8.90 11.40 6.67
CA LYS A 44 -9.63 12.22 7.64
C LYS A 44 -9.30 13.69 7.53
N LEU A 45 -8.01 14.02 7.46
CA LEU A 45 -7.56 15.41 7.38
C LEU A 45 -8.10 16.07 6.11
N LEU A 46 -7.97 15.43 4.95
CA LEU A 46 -8.32 16.03 3.66
C LEU A 46 -9.76 15.77 3.20
N GLY A 47 -10.56 15.05 3.99
CA GLY A 47 -11.96 14.74 3.68
C GLY A 47 -12.14 13.67 2.58
N CYS A 48 -11.18 12.77 2.40
CA CYS A 48 -11.28 11.69 1.42
C CYS A 48 -12.10 10.51 1.99
N GLY A 49 -13.02 9.97 1.19
CA GLY A 49 -13.77 8.78 1.55
C GLY A 49 -12.90 7.52 1.50
N VAL A 50 -13.17 6.59 2.42
CA VAL A 50 -12.43 5.33 2.55
C VAL A 50 -13.40 4.14 2.41
N VAL A 51 -13.05 3.20 1.55
CA VAL A 51 -13.68 1.88 1.46
C VAL A 51 -12.70 0.86 2.03
N CYS A 52 -13.19 0.01 2.91
CA CYS A 52 -12.42 -1.08 3.50
C CYS A 52 -13.03 -2.43 3.10
N THR A 53 -12.18 -3.44 2.95
CA THR A 53 -12.64 -4.82 2.81
C THR A 53 -11.89 -5.76 3.73
N THR A 54 -12.51 -6.90 4.01
CA THR A 54 -11.90 -8.07 4.65
C THR A 54 -12.07 -9.27 3.74
N GLN A 55 -11.06 -10.14 3.66
CA GLN A 55 -11.16 -11.43 3.00
C GLN A 55 -11.60 -12.48 4.03
N ASN A 56 -12.74 -13.14 3.83
CA ASN A 56 -13.24 -14.24 4.67
C ASN A 56 -12.99 -14.00 6.17
N THR A 57 -13.62 -12.98 6.75
CA THR A 57 -13.41 -12.52 8.13
C THR A 57 -13.52 -13.65 9.14
N ARG A 58 -14.41 -14.62 8.89
CA ARG A 58 -14.57 -15.79 9.75
C ARG A 58 -13.26 -16.58 9.91
N ALA A 59 -12.48 -16.72 8.84
CA ALA A 59 -11.23 -17.46 8.84
C ALA A 59 -10.02 -16.56 9.15
N LEU A 60 -9.99 -15.34 8.61
CA LEU A 60 -8.81 -14.45 8.62
C LEU A 60 -8.91 -13.31 9.65
N GLY A 61 -10.00 -13.28 10.42
CA GLY A 61 -10.23 -12.28 11.46
C GLY A 61 -10.68 -10.92 10.92
N PRO A 62 -11.04 -9.98 11.80
CA PRO A 62 -11.41 -8.63 11.40
C PRO A 62 -10.18 -7.83 10.92
N ILE A 63 -10.41 -6.62 10.41
CA ILE A 63 -9.38 -5.60 10.26
C ILE A 63 -8.58 -5.46 11.55
N ASP A 64 -7.28 -5.28 11.41
CA ASP A 64 -6.39 -5.09 12.55
C ASP A 64 -6.89 -3.93 13.44
N PRO A 65 -7.13 -4.16 14.74
CA PRO A 65 -7.65 -3.14 15.64
C PRO A 65 -6.68 -1.96 15.85
N ALA A 66 -5.41 -2.09 15.48
CA ALA A 66 -4.47 -0.98 15.45
C ALA A 66 -4.76 0.02 14.31
N ILE A 67 -5.61 -0.32 13.33
CA ILE A 67 -6.08 0.60 12.29
C ILE A 67 -7.37 1.29 12.79
N ASP A 68 -7.26 2.58 13.11
CA ASP A 68 -8.37 3.37 13.66
C ASP A 68 -9.37 3.79 12.57
N LEU A 69 -10.20 2.84 12.13
CA LEU A 69 -11.30 3.12 11.20
C LEU A 69 -12.40 4.00 11.83
N GLN A 70 -12.54 4.00 13.16
CA GLN A 70 -13.56 4.79 13.85
C GLN A 70 -13.28 6.29 13.72
N ALA A 71 -12.00 6.69 13.67
CA ALA A 71 -11.61 8.08 13.46
C ALA A 71 -12.20 8.70 12.18
N LEU A 72 -12.55 7.90 11.17
CA LEU A 72 -13.10 8.39 9.90
C LEU A 72 -14.54 8.92 10.02
N GLY A 73 -15.32 8.43 10.98
CA GLY A 73 -16.75 8.78 11.06
C GLY A 73 -17.48 8.51 9.74
N SER A 74 -18.13 9.54 9.18
CA SER A 74 -18.85 9.45 7.90
C SER A 74 -17.95 9.26 6.67
N LEU A 75 -16.63 9.41 6.80
CA LEU A 75 -15.69 9.15 5.71
C LEU A 75 -15.44 7.64 5.52
N LEU A 76 -15.78 6.80 6.50
CA LEU A 76 -15.78 5.34 6.30
C LEU A 76 -17.05 4.96 5.52
N LEU A 77 -16.89 4.72 4.23
CA LEU A 77 -17.99 4.43 3.31
C LEU A 77 -18.50 2.98 3.43
N GLY A 78 -17.68 2.09 4.01
CA GLY A 78 -18.05 0.73 4.33
C GLY A 78 -16.84 -0.15 4.67
N ASN A 79 -17.11 -1.24 5.39
CA ASN A 79 -16.19 -2.36 5.60
C ASN A 79 -16.88 -3.64 5.16
N TYR A 80 -16.53 -4.15 3.99
CA TYR A 80 -17.26 -5.25 3.33
C TYR A 80 -16.45 -6.55 3.36
N ASP A 81 -17.06 -7.61 3.90
CA ASP A 81 -16.46 -8.94 3.87
C ASP A 81 -16.68 -9.61 2.52
N LYS A 82 -15.63 -10.23 1.99
CA LYS A 82 -15.63 -10.83 0.65
C LYS A 82 -14.87 -12.15 0.62
N THR A 83 -15.24 -12.98 -0.36
CA THR A 83 -14.45 -14.14 -0.78
C THR A 83 -13.76 -13.90 -2.13
N LEU A 84 -14.25 -12.94 -2.92
CA LEU A 84 -13.58 -12.46 -4.12
C LEU A 84 -12.26 -11.79 -3.76
N PHE A 85 -11.17 -12.12 -4.47
CA PHE A 85 -9.87 -11.49 -4.19
C PHE A 85 -9.88 -9.99 -4.49
N SER A 86 -10.45 -9.57 -5.61
CA SER A 86 -10.67 -8.14 -5.91
C SER A 86 -11.64 -7.50 -4.90
N MET A 87 -11.37 -6.27 -4.49
CA MET A 87 -12.28 -5.45 -3.66
C MET A 87 -13.58 -5.10 -4.39
N LEU A 88 -13.65 -5.25 -5.72
CA LEU A 88 -14.82 -4.85 -6.52
C LEU A 88 -16.00 -5.84 -6.43
N VAL A 89 -16.47 -6.07 -5.20
CA VAL A 89 -17.76 -6.70 -4.92
C VAL A 89 -18.91 -5.72 -5.18
N PRO A 90 -20.16 -6.18 -5.34
CA PRO A 90 -21.30 -5.33 -5.67
C PRO A 90 -21.45 -4.10 -4.77
N GLU A 91 -21.17 -4.23 -3.47
CA GLU A 91 -21.24 -3.14 -2.51
C GLU A 91 -20.21 -2.04 -2.78
N VAL A 92 -18.97 -2.42 -3.13
CA VAL A 92 -17.91 -1.47 -3.48
C VAL A 92 -18.19 -0.80 -4.84
N LEU A 93 -18.74 -1.55 -5.80
CA LEU A 93 -19.20 -0.99 -7.07
C LEU A 93 -20.32 0.03 -6.84
N ALA A 94 -21.29 -0.25 -5.97
CA ALA A 94 -22.34 0.70 -5.61
C ALA A 94 -21.78 1.98 -4.97
N VAL A 95 -20.73 1.88 -4.14
CA VAL A 95 -20.04 3.05 -3.57
C VAL A 95 -19.43 3.93 -4.67
N LEU A 96 -18.82 3.30 -5.69
CA LEU A 96 -18.23 3.97 -6.85
C LEU A 96 -19.28 4.60 -7.77
N GLU A 97 -20.38 3.90 -8.06
CA GLU A 97 -21.49 4.36 -8.89
C GLU A 97 -22.19 5.58 -8.28
N ALA A 98 -22.40 5.57 -6.96
CA ALA A 98 -22.96 6.70 -6.22
C ALA A 98 -22.05 7.95 -6.23
N ARG A 99 -20.83 7.86 -6.77
CA ARG A 99 -19.82 8.93 -6.78
C ARG A 99 -19.24 9.13 -8.18
N PRO A 100 -20.02 9.67 -9.13
CA PRO A 100 -19.59 9.84 -10.51
C PRO A 100 -18.41 10.81 -10.68
N THR A 101 -18.16 11.70 -9.72
CA THR A 101 -17.04 12.65 -9.72
C THR A 101 -15.69 12.00 -9.39
N ILE A 102 -15.68 10.80 -8.79
CA ILE A 102 -14.45 10.10 -8.44
C ILE A 102 -13.77 9.62 -9.73
N ASN A 103 -12.54 10.07 -9.92
CA ASN A 103 -11.69 9.68 -11.05
C ASN A 103 -10.40 9.01 -10.58
N SER A 104 -10.09 9.05 -9.29
CA SER A 104 -8.86 8.51 -8.72
C SER A 104 -9.13 7.59 -7.53
N ILE A 105 -8.38 6.50 -7.44
CA ILE A 105 -8.41 5.54 -6.34
C ILE A 105 -7.00 5.39 -5.80
N VAL A 106 -6.81 5.56 -4.49
CA VAL A 106 -5.56 5.29 -3.79
C VAL A 106 -5.73 3.98 -3.02
N ILE A 107 -4.95 2.96 -3.34
CA ILE A 107 -5.04 1.63 -2.73
C ILE A 107 -3.80 1.28 -1.91
N PHE A 108 -4.03 0.69 -0.73
CA PHE A 108 -3.03 0.16 0.20
C PHE A 108 -3.61 -1.05 0.95
N GLY A 109 -2.73 -1.91 1.49
CA GLY A 109 -3.12 -3.14 2.18
C GLY A 109 -2.46 -4.40 1.59
N ILE A 110 -3.12 -5.55 1.75
CA ILE A 110 -2.55 -6.87 1.44
C ILE A 110 -3.55 -7.76 0.69
N GLU A 111 -3.12 -8.79 -0.03
CA GLU A 111 -1.73 -9.03 -0.45
C GLU A 111 -1.42 -8.33 -1.77
N SER A 112 -0.19 -7.82 -1.91
CA SER A 112 0.27 -7.09 -3.08
C SER A 112 0.03 -7.85 -4.39
N HIS A 113 0.31 -9.16 -4.41
CA HIS A 113 0.20 -10.03 -5.58
C HIS A 113 -1.16 -10.72 -5.75
N VAL A 114 -2.06 -10.62 -4.77
CA VAL A 114 -3.39 -11.26 -4.79
C VAL A 114 -4.49 -10.20 -4.81
N CYS A 115 -4.99 -9.80 -3.63
CA CYS A 115 -6.15 -8.92 -3.53
C CYS A 115 -5.86 -7.53 -4.09
N VAL A 116 -4.69 -6.95 -3.81
CA VAL A 116 -4.32 -5.62 -4.33
C VAL A 116 -4.17 -5.68 -5.85
N LEU A 117 -3.39 -6.61 -6.39
CA LEU A 117 -3.22 -6.78 -7.84
C LEU A 117 -4.55 -7.02 -8.56
N GLN A 118 -5.36 -7.97 -8.09
CA GLN A 118 -6.67 -8.28 -8.70
C GLN A 118 -7.61 -7.08 -8.65
N THR A 119 -7.59 -6.31 -7.55
CA THR A 119 -8.35 -5.05 -7.46
C THR A 119 -7.88 -4.03 -8.47
N VAL A 120 -6.56 -3.85 -8.61
CA VAL A 120 -5.97 -2.93 -9.58
C VAL A 120 -6.39 -3.28 -11.01
N LEU A 121 -6.23 -4.55 -11.40
CA LEU A 121 -6.64 -5.02 -12.73
C LEU A 121 -8.15 -4.82 -12.97
N SER A 122 -8.96 -5.10 -11.96
CA SER A 122 -10.41 -4.93 -12.06
C SER A 122 -10.80 -3.45 -12.20
N VAL A 123 -10.18 -2.55 -11.43
CA VAL A 123 -10.43 -1.10 -11.52
C VAL A 123 -10.01 -0.55 -12.88
N LEU A 124 -8.86 -0.98 -13.41
CA LEU A 124 -8.39 -0.57 -14.74
C LEU A 124 -9.31 -1.05 -15.87
N SER A 125 -10.10 -2.11 -15.65
CA SER A 125 -11.11 -2.60 -16.60
C SER A 125 -12.45 -1.84 -16.54
N LEU A 126 -12.65 -0.98 -15.53
CA LEU A 126 -13.83 -0.13 -15.43
C LEU A 126 -13.68 1.12 -16.33
N ARG A 127 -14.52 2.14 -16.09
CA ARG A 127 -14.31 3.50 -16.62
C ARG A 127 -12.90 4.00 -16.28
N ASN A 128 -12.46 5.09 -16.92
CA ASN A 128 -11.12 5.69 -16.81
C ASN A 128 -10.75 6.20 -15.40
N TYR A 129 -10.68 5.32 -14.39
CA TYR A 129 -10.12 5.60 -13.07
C TYR A 129 -8.60 5.57 -13.15
N ALA A 130 -7.94 6.55 -12.53
CA ALA A 130 -6.53 6.48 -12.20
C ALA A 130 -6.35 5.75 -10.87
N ILE A 131 -5.70 4.59 -10.88
CA ILE A 131 -5.42 3.86 -9.64
C ILE A 131 -3.97 4.04 -9.21
N HIS A 132 -3.79 4.50 -7.98
CA HIS A 132 -2.53 4.81 -7.33
C HIS A 132 -2.25 3.77 -6.25
N VAL A 133 -1.21 2.96 -6.43
CA VAL A 133 -0.80 1.94 -5.47
C VAL A 133 0.26 2.52 -4.54
N VAL A 134 -0.01 2.55 -3.24
CA VAL A 134 0.92 3.04 -2.22
C VAL A 134 1.95 1.96 -1.92
N ALA A 135 3.11 2.02 -2.57
CA ALA A 135 4.11 0.95 -2.54
C ALA A 135 4.63 0.65 -1.12
N ASP A 136 4.82 1.68 -0.29
CA ASP A 136 5.20 1.60 1.12
C ASP A 136 4.03 1.26 2.06
N GLY A 137 2.86 0.94 1.50
CA GLY A 137 1.65 0.52 2.21
C GLY A 137 1.08 -0.80 1.69
N VAL A 138 1.83 -1.53 0.87
CA VAL A 138 1.45 -2.87 0.41
C VAL A 138 2.54 -3.88 0.73
N SER A 139 2.13 -5.11 1.01
CA SER A 139 3.04 -6.22 1.28
C SER A 139 2.42 -7.56 0.92
N SER A 140 3.19 -8.63 1.06
CA SER A 140 2.79 -10.02 0.84
C SER A 140 3.50 -10.94 1.80
N CYS A 141 3.03 -12.18 1.91
CA CYS A 141 3.70 -13.18 2.75
C CYS A 141 5.15 -13.40 2.30
N ASN A 142 5.33 -13.58 1.00
CA ASN A 142 6.64 -13.70 0.38
C ASN A 142 7.13 -12.33 -0.10
N ALA A 143 8.22 -11.83 0.49
CA ALA A 143 8.75 -10.49 0.19
C ALA A 143 9.14 -10.31 -1.30
N PHE A 144 9.57 -11.37 -1.99
CA PHE A 144 9.95 -11.28 -3.40
C PHE A 144 8.77 -10.99 -4.33
N GLU A 145 7.53 -11.33 -3.93
CA GLU A 145 6.32 -11.11 -4.72
C GLU A 145 5.98 -9.62 -4.82
N ILE A 146 6.31 -8.83 -3.80
CA ILE A 146 5.97 -7.41 -3.70
C ILE A 146 6.48 -6.61 -4.90
N PRO A 147 7.80 -6.59 -5.23
CA PRO A 147 8.28 -5.84 -6.37
C PRO A 147 7.81 -6.39 -7.72
N ILE A 148 7.53 -7.70 -7.83
CA ILE A 148 7.02 -8.33 -9.06
C ILE A 148 5.57 -7.88 -9.31
N ALA A 149 4.73 -7.92 -8.28
CA ALA A 149 3.34 -7.46 -8.35
C ALA A 149 3.27 -5.96 -8.66
N LEU A 150 4.09 -5.14 -8.01
CA LEU A 150 4.17 -3.70 -8.27
C LEU A 150 4.62 -3.40 -9.71
N ASP A 151 5.61 -4.14 -10.25
CA ASP A 151 6.04 -3.99 -11.63
C ASP A 151 4.94 -4.38 -12.63
N ARG A 152 4.23 -5.49 -12.36
CA ARG A 152 3.08 -5.89 -13.15
C ARG A 152 1.99 -4.81 -13.15
N MET A 153 1.56 -4.35 -11.97
CA MET A 153 0.57 -3.27 -11.85
C MET A 153 0.97 -2.02 -12.64
N ARG A 154 2.25 -1.63 -12.58
CA ARG A 154 2.79 -0.50 -13.35
C ARG A 154 2.62 -0.68 -14.86
N ARG A 155 2.93 -1.88 -15.39
CA ARG A 155 2.83 -2.18 -16.83
C ARG A 155 1.40 -2.18 -17.34
N GLU A 156 0.45 -2.52 -16.48
CA GLU A 156 -0.98 -2.53 -16.79
C GLU A 156 -1.62 -1.12 -16.71
N GLY A 157 -0.86 -0.11 -16.24
CA GLY A 157 -1.28 1.28 -16.22
C GLY A 157 -1.57 1.87 -14.83
N ALA A 158 -1.34 1.12 -13.76
CA ALA A 158 -1.43 1.67 -12.41
C ALA A 158 -0.26 2.62 -12.10
N ILE A 159 -0.54 3.67 -11.32
CA ILE A 159 0.51 4.58 -10.82
C ILE A 159 1.07 4.01 -9.53
N ILE A 160 2.32 3.57 -9.55
CA ILE A 160 3.01 3.18 -8.32
C ILE A 160 3.57 4.44 -7.66
N THR A 161 3.04 4.76 -6.48
CA THR A 161 3.38 5.95 -5.68
C THR A 161 3.88 5.53 -4.30
N THR A 162 4.26 6.50 -3.46
CA THR A 162 4.44 6.31 -2.02
C THR A 162 3.37 7.06 -1.23
N SER A 163 3.23 6.75 0.06
CA SER A 163 2.28 7.38 0.97
C SER A 163 2.55 8.89 1.07
N GLU A 164 3.83 9.27 1.10
CA GLU A 164 4.26 10.67 1.15
C GLU A 164 4.01 11.39 -0.18
N THR A 165 4.31 10.76 -1.32
CA THR A 165 4.02 11.32 -2.64
C THR A 165 2.51 11.54 -2.83
N ALA A 166 1.68 10.57 -2.43
CA ALA A 166 0.22 10.72 -2.49
C ALA A 166 -0.28 11.85 -1.57
N ALA A 167 0.25 11.92 -0.34
CA ALA A 167 -0.06 12.99 0.62
C ALA A 167 0.20 14.39 0.04
N PHE A 168 1.39 14.63 -0.50
CA PHE A 168 1.74 15.94 -1.04
C PHE A 168 0.98 16.27 -2.34
N GLN A 169 0.67 15.28 -3.18
CA GLN A 169 -0.18 15.50 -4.35
C GLN A 169 -1.59 15.96 -3.93
N LEU A 170 -2.21 15.26 -2.97
CA LEU A 170 -3.54 15.59 -2.44
C LEU A 170 -3.55 16.94 -1.71
N MET A 171 -2.49 17.29 -0.99
CA MET A 171 -2.39 18.60 -0.34
C MET A 171 -2.29 19.74 -1.37
N GLY A 172 -1.53 19.51 -2.45
CA GLY A 172 -1.49 20.37 -3.63
C GLY A 172 -0.72 21.70 -3.47
N ASP A 173 -0.90 22.41 -2.36
CA ASP A 173 -0.34 23.74 -2.10
C ASP A 173 0.00 23.96 -0.61
N ALA A 174 1.19 24.48 -0.33
CA ALA A 174 1.64 24.87 1.00
C ALA A 174 0.97 26.16 1.51
N GLY A 175 0.35 26.95 0.63
CA GLY A 175 -0.49 28.10 0.98
C GLY A 175 -1.87 27.72 1.54
N SER A 176 -2.25 26.44 1.49
CA SER A 176 -3.55 25.99 1.99
C SER A 176 -3.70 26.22 3.51
N PRO A 177 -4.89 26.64 3.99
CA PRO A 177 -5.18 26.72 5.43
C PRO A 177 -4.94 25.41 6.19
N MET A 178 -5.02 24.27 5.49
CA MET A 178 -4.81 22.95 6.07
C MET A 178 -3.33 22.55 6.19
N PHE A 179 -2.42 23.27 5.52
CA PHE A 179 -1.03 22.86 5.39
C PHE A 179 -0.31 22.73 6.74
N LYS A 180 -0.62 23.57 7.72
CA LYS A 180 -0.02 23.46 9.06
C LYS A 180 -0.38 22.14 9.75
N ALA A 181 -1.65 21.73 9.65
CA ALA A 181 -2.10 20.45 10.22
C ALA A 181 -1.50 19.27 9.44
N PHE A 182 -1.45 19.38 8.11
CA PHE A 182 -0.80 18.41 7.23
C PHE A 182 0.69 18.23 7.53
N SER A 183 1.46 19.32 7.61
CA SER A 183 2.89 19.30 7.89
C SER A 183 3.18 18.66 9.26
N ARG A 184 2.35 18.92 10.27
CA ARG A 184 2.45 18.24 11.57
C ARG A 184 2.24 16.73 11.43
N LEU A 185 1.21 16.28 10.71
CA LEU A 185 0.96 14.86 10.44
C LEU A 185 2.18 14.22 9.76
N ILE A 186 2.72 14.84 8.71
CA ILE A 186 3.91 14.31 8.01
C ILE A 186 5.11 14.18 8.96
N LYS A 187 5.32 15.18 9.84
CA LYS A 187 6.39 15.14 10.83
C LYS A 187 6.22 14.03 11.86
N GLU A 188 4.99 13.79 12.32
CA GLU A 188 4.66 12.71 13.27
C GLU A 188 4.82 11.30 12.67
N GLU A 189 4.70 11.19 11.34
CA GLU A 189 4.82 9.93 10.59
C GLU A 189 6.21 9.71 9.97
N ARG A 190 7.16 10.63 10.19
CA ARG A 190 8.47 10.63 9.50
C ARG A 190 9.25 9.33 9.69
N GLU A 191 9.43 8.89 10.93
CA GLU A 191 10.23 7.69 11.22
C GLU A 191 9.55 6.42 10.70
N ARG A 192 8.22 6.32 10.82
CA ARG A 192 7.46 5.19 10.26
C ARG A 192 7.53 5.15 8.73
N THR A 193 7.47 6.31 8.08
CA THR A 193 7.64 6.41 6.62
C THR A 193 9.03 5.94 6.18
N LYS A 194 10.07 6.35 6.92
CA LYS A 194 11.44 5.90 6.68
C LYS A 194 11.58 4.38 6.85
N MET A 195 11.07 3.83 7.95
CA MET A 195 11.09 2.39 8.21
C MET A 195 10.34 1.59 7.14
N ALA A 196 9.15 2.02 6.73
CA ALA A 196 8.40 1.39 5.64
C ALA A 196 9.20 1.39 4.33
N GLY A 197 9.87 2.51 4.01
CA GLY A 197 10.77 2.59 2.86
C GLY A 197 11.95 1.60 2.94
N GLU A 198 12.55 1.44 4.12
CA GLU A 198 13.67 0.50 4.33
C GLU A 198 13.23 -0.97 4.31
N LEU A 199 12.05 -1.28 4.86
CA LEU A 199 11.64 -2.66 5.12
C LEU A 199 10.77 -3.25 4.00
N LEU A 200 9.87 -2.45 3.43
CA LEU A 200 8.96 -2.90 2.36
C LEU A 200 9.56 -2.70 0.96
N LEU A 201 10.32 -1.61 0.74
CA LEU A 201 10.80 -1.27 -0.61
C LEU A 201 12.23 -1.74 -0.89
N GLN A 202 13.09 -1.92 0.12
CA GLN A 202 14.52 -2.28 -0.08
C GLN A 202 14.79 -3.79 -0.12
N GLY A 203 13.83 -4.62 -0.54
CA GLY A 203 14.07 -6.04 -0.89
C GLY A 203 15.08 -6.29 -2.03
N ARG A 204 15.94 -5.32 -2.38
CA ARG A 204 16.88 -5.34 -3.51
C ARG A 204 18.37 -5.26 -3.16
N GLN A 205 18.79 -5.21 -1.88
CA GLN A 205 20.24 -5.05 -1.58
C GLN A 205 20.91 -6.04 -0.62
N LYS A 206 20.19 -6.84 0.18
CA LYS A 206 20.87 -7.85 1.03
C LYS A 206 21.17 -9.19 0.35
N VAL A 207 20.45 -9.55 -0.71
CA VAL A 207 20.72 -10.82 -1.44
C VAL A 207 21.91 -10.68 -2.38
N ALA A 208 22.07 -9.54 -3.07
CA ALA A 208 23.22 -9.31 -3.95
C ALA A 208 24.54 -9.17 -3.18
N GLN A 209 24.54 -8.50 -2.03
CA GLN A 209 25.73 -8.34 -1.21
C GLN A 209 26.13 -9.65 -0.52
N ASN A 210 25.16 -10.43 0.00
CA ASN A 210 25.46 -11.73 0.61
C ASN A 210 25.99 -12.76 -0.42
N LEU A 211 25.56 -12.69 -1.68
CA LEU A 211 26.10 -13.52 -2.76
C LEU A 211 27.54 -13.10 -3.11
N LEU A 212 27.82 -11.79 -3.24
CA LEU A 212 29.16 -11.26 -3.49
C LEU A 212 30.13 -11.57 -2.33
N ASP A 213 29.70 -11.42 -1.08
CA ASP A 213 30.52 -11.71 0.10
C ASP A 213 30.79 -13.21 0.26
N SER A 214 29.86 -14.08 -0.20
CA SER A 214 30.05 -15.54 -0.21
C SER A 214 30.99 -16.04 -1.32
N GLU A 215 31.05 -15.36 -2.46
CA GLU A 215 31.99 -15.66 -3.55
C GLU A 215 33.43 -15.20 -3.21
N ILE A 216 33.57 -14.07 -2.49
CA ILE A 216 34.88 -13.54 -2.06
C ILE A 216 35.45 -14.35 -0.87
N GLY A 217 34.61 -14.93 -0.01
CA GLY A 217 35.03 -15.72 1.15
C GLY A 217 35.53 -17.15 0.87
N GLY A 218 35.37 -17.67 -0.35
CA GLY A 218 35.72 -19.05 -0.72
C GLY A 218 37.14 -19.26 -1.29
N GLY A 219 37.89 -18.19 -1.56
CA GLY A 219 39.20 -18.24 -2.24
C GLY A 219 40.41 -18.48 -1.33
N GLY A 220 40.31 -19.41 -0.38
CA GLY A 220 41.39 -19.74 0.57
C GLY A 220 42.41 -20.75 0.04
N PHE A 221 43.42 -20.26 -0.68
CA PHE A 221 44.81 -20.73 -0.75
C PHE A 221 45.12 -22.19 -0.31
N LEU A 222 45.12 -23.16 -1.25
CA LEU A 222 45.84 -24.43 -1.05
C LEU A 222 47.33 -24.22 -1.38
N GLY A 223 48.09 -23.89 -0.34
CA GLY A 223 49.55 -23.86 -0.39
C GLY A 223 50.12 -25.26 -0.62
N VAL A 224 50.83 -25.41 -1.74
CA VAL A 224 51.65 -26.58 -2.07
C VAL A 224 52.75 -26.71 -1.01
N ARG A 225 52.70 -27.77 -0.19
CA ARG A 225 53.86 -28.21 0.61
C ARG A 225 54.67 -29.19 -0.23
N SER A 226 55.84 -28.77 -0.68
CA SER A 226 56.90 -29.65 -1.15
C SER A 226 57.82 -29.98 0.03
N ALA A 227 57.99 -31.28 0.33
CA ALA A 227 59.10 -31.84 1.10
C ALA A 227 59.14 -33.37 0.96
N MET A 228 59.75 -33.86 -0.11
CA MET A 228 60.83 -34.87 -0.17
C MET A 228 61.17 -35.17 -1.61
#